data_AF-A0A135VFE0-F1
#
_entry.id   AF-A0A135VFE0-F1
#
_cell.length_a   1.000
_cell.length_b   1.000
_cell.length_c   1.000
_cell.angle_alpha   90.00
_cell.angle_beta   90.00
_cell.angle_gamma   90.00
#
_symmetry.space_group_name_H-M   'P 1'
#
loop_
_entity.id
_entity.type
_entity.pdbx_description
1 polymer ?
#
loop_
_entity_poly.entity_id
_entity_poly.type
_entity_poly.pdbx_seq_one_letter_code
_entity_poly.pdbx_strand_id
1 'polypeptide(L)'
;MSNSENQSNFLKDLEHTEIVLQDLLATLSSLNSALKPIESRMKLSDFASSGEYVQGSSKGIVCVLSGLIRGDPLEKILTEKGRGKDIPTLIKAGDRSESQATVESIVNILHAEDKKRSLEYIINLRWAEFPSLLEDGMVVIRGTRYVGGSPLRLTKLEANLGKLGLRVLKDSGEFGGGPLSYRIAKSFINRHNLLIAELTLSRQVIESDNVVIKILNMLAAF
;
A
#
# COMPACT_ATOMS: atom_id res chain seq x y z
N MET A 1 -57.55 -40.92 1.72
CA MET A 1 -56.14 -41.26 2.02
C MET A 1 -55.14 -40.64 1.03
N SER A 2 -55.52 -39.65 0.20
CA SER A 2 -54.64 -39.08 -0.85
C SER A 2 -53.86 -37.80 -0.46
N ASN A 3 -54.20 -37.14 0.65
CA ASN A 3 -53.58 -35.86 1.03
C ASN A 3 -52.26 -36.01 1.82
N SER A 4 -52.04 -37.12 2.51
CA SER A 4 -50.81 -37.35 3.29
C SER A 4 -49.63 -37.76 2.43
N GLU A 5 -49.86 -38.50 1.34
CA GLU A 5 -48.80 -38.91 0.39
C GLU A 5 -48.27 -37.72 -0.40
N ASN A 6 -49.15 -36.80 -0.83
CA ASN A 6 -48.78 -35.57 -1.52
C ASN A 6 -47.98 -34.60 -0.64
N GLN A 7 -48.29 -34.50 0.65
CA GLN A 7 -47.48 -33.69 1.59
C GLN A 7 -46.10 -34.30 1.83
N SER A 8 -45.99 -35.64 1.88
CA SER A 8 -44.69 -36.29 2.08
C SER A 8 -43.78 -36.18 0.85
N ASN A 9 -44.36 -36.21 -0.36
CA ASN A 9 -43.61 -36.00 -1.60
C ASN A 9 -43.14 -34.55 -1.73
N PHE A 10 -43.98 -33.58 -1.35
CA PHE A 10 -43.60 -32.17 -1.36
C PHE A 10 -42.47 -31.83 -0.37
N LEU A 11 -42.47 -32.46 0.82
CA LEU A 11 -41.39 -32.30 1.80
C LEU A 11 -40.08 -32.92 1.31
N LYS A 12 -40.13 -34.09 0.66
CA LYS A 12 -38.94 -34.72 0.05
C LYS A 12 -38.38 -33.91 -1.10
N ASP A 13 -39.24 -33.32 -1.93
CA ASP A 13 -38.81 -32.45 -3.02
C ASP A 13 -38.17 -31.15 -2.49
N LEU A 14 -38.67 -30.62 -1.37
CA LEU A 14 -38.08 -29.48 -0.67
C LEU A 14 -36.71 -29.81 -0.08
N GLU A 15 -36.57 -30.94 0.62
CA GLU A 15 -35.28 -31.42 1.14
C GLU A 15 -34.27 -31.64 0.02
N HIS A 16 -34.70 -32.25 -1.09
CA HIS A 16 -33.82 -32.46 -2.24
C HIS A 16 -33.40 -31.13 -2.87
N THR A 17 -34.31 -30.16 -2.96
CA THR A 17 -34.02 -28.82 -3.48
C THR A 17 -33.03 -28.08 -2.58
N GLU A 18 -33.15 -28.22 -1.26
CA GLU A 18 -32.24 -27.62 -0.28
C GLU A 18 -30.82 -28.19 -0.42
N ILE A 19 -30.68 -29.50 -0.56
CA ILE A 19 -29.39 -30.17 -0.76
C ILE A 19 -28.71 -29.67 -2.04
N VAL A 20 -29.47 -29.59 -3.15
CA VAL A 20 -28.94 -29.11 -4.44
C VAL A 20 -28.52 -27.63 -4.34
N LEU A 21 -29.25 -26.82 -3.58
CA LEU A 21 -28.90 -25.41 -3.33
C LEU A 21 -27.63 -25.27 -2.50
N GLN A 22 -27.45 -26.10 -1.48
CA GLN A 22 -26.22 -26.13 -0.68
C GLN A 22 -25.01 -26.54 -1.51
N ASP A 23 -25.15 -27.56 -2.37
CA ASP A 23 -24.09 -27.98 -3.29
C ASP A 23 -23.74 -26.89 -4.31
N LEU A 24 -24.73 -26.18 -4.85
CA LEU A 24 -24.50 -25.03 -5.72
C LEU A 24 -23.77 -23.89 -5.01
N LEU A 25 -24.14 -23.58 -3.76
CA LEU A 25 -23.47 -22.56 -2.95
C LEU A 25 -22.03 -22.96 -2.61
N ALA A 26 -21.77 -24.24 -2.30
CA ALA A 26 -20.43 -24.76 -2.07
C ALA A 26 -19.57 -24.70 -3.35
N THR A 27 -20.17 -25.00 -4.51
CA THR A 27 -19.52 -24.91 -5.82
C THR A 27 -19.20 -23.46 -6.19
N LEU A 28 -20.11 -22.52 -5.93
CA LEU A 28 -19.85 -21.08 -6.11
C LEU A 28 -18.76 -20.56 -5.17
N SER A 29 -18.74 -21.02 -3.92
CA SER A 29 -17.72 -20.65 -2.93
C SER A 29 -16.33 -21.16 -3.32
N SER A 30 -16.24 -22.39 -3.82
CA SER A 30 -14.99 -22.98 -4.31
C SER A 30 -14.50 -22.33 -5.60
N LEU A 31 -15.39 -22.02 -6.55
CA LEU A 31 -15.05 -21.22 -7.75
C LEU A 31 -14.53 -19.83 -7.38
N ASN A 32 -15.20 -19.13 -6.46
CA ASN A 32 -14.76 -17.82 -5.98
C ASN A 32 -13.38 -17.89 -5.29
N SER A 33 -13.12 -18.97 -4.57
CA SER A 33 -11.83 -19.23 -3.93
C SER A 33 -10.72 -19.54 -4.95
N ALA A 34 -11.04 -20.23 -6.04
CA ALA A 34 -10.11 -20.53 -7.14
C ALA A 34 -9.85 -19.33 -8.05
N LEU A 35 -10.82 -18.41 -8.19
CA LEU A 35 -10.70 -17.20 -8.99
C LEU A 35 -9.87 -16.11 -8.31
N LYS A 36 -9.91 -16.00 -6.97
CA LYS A 36 -9.13 -15.01 -6.21
C LYS A 36 -7.62 -14.99 -6.54
N PRO A 37 -6.91 -16.13 -6.61
CA PRO A 37 -5.52 -16.18 -7.02
C PRO A 37 -5.30 -15.73 -8.47
N ILE A 38 -6.20 -16.09 -9.38
CA ILE A 38 -6.12 -15.74 -10.81
C ILE A 38 -6.34 -14.24 -10.99
N GLU A 39 -7.37 -13.68 -10.35
CA GLU A 39 -7.64 -12.25 -10.29
C GLU A 39 -6.46 -11.49 -9.68
N SER A 40 -5.82 -12.01 -8.62
CA SER A 40 -4.64 -11.37 -8.03
C SER A 40 -3.43 -11.34 -8.97
N ARG A 41 -3.25 -12.39 -9.80
CA ARG A 41 -2.19 -12.45 -10.81
C ARG A 41 -2.50 -11.55 -12.00
N MET A 42 -3.76 -11.49 -12.43
CA MET A 42 -4.22 -10.58 -13.49
C MET A 42 -4.11 -9.10 -13.08
N LYS A 43 -4.45 -8.76 -11.84
CA LYS A 43 -4.28 -7.40 -11.31
C LYS A 43 -2.81 -6.96 -11.25
N LEU A 44 -1.90 -7.89 -10.97
CA LEU A 44 -0.45 -7.64 -11.03
C LEU A 44 0.03 -7.41 -12.48
N SER A 45 -0.56 -8.09 -13.46
CA SER A 45 -0.24 -7.88 -14.88
C SER A 45 -0.89 -6.61 -15.46
N ASP A 46 -2.08 -6.21 -15.00
CA ASP A 46 -2.72 -4.95 -15.44
C ASP A 46 -1.98 -3.73 -14.89
N PHE A 47 -1.37 -3.81 -13.70
CA PHE A 47 -0.48 -2.77 -13.17
C PHE A 47 0.76 -2.54 -14.05
N ALA A 48 1.19 -3.53 -14.84
CA ALA A 48 2.31 -3.36 -15.77
C ALA A 48 2.05 -2.30 -16.87
N SER A 49 0.81 -1.80 -16.99
CA SER A 49 0.48 -0.72 -17.92
C SER A 49 0.69 0.71 -17.36
N SER A 50 0.82 0.90 -16.03
CA SER A 50 1.01 2.24 -15.42
C SER A 50 1.89 2.31 -14.16
N GLY A 51 2.31 1.17 -13.61
CA GLY A 51 3.13 1.10 -12.41
C GLY A 51 4.15 -0.04 -12.42
N GLU A 52 5.16 0.04 -11.55
CA GLU A 52 6.25 -0.92 -11.45
C GLU A 52 6.38 -1.42 -10.00
N TYR A 53 6.40 -2.74 -9.83
CA TYR A 53 6.68 -3.38 -8.54
C TYR A 53 8.14 -3.83 -8.52
N VAL A 54 8.92 -3.30 -7.57
CA VAL A 54 10.33 -3.67 -7.40
C VAL A 54 10.49 -4.39 -6.07
N GLN A 55 10.86 -5.66 -6.14
CA GLN A 55 11.07 -6.47 -4.94
C GLN A 55 12.37 -6.06 -4.24
N GLY A 56 12.27 -5.71 -2.96
CA GLY A 56 13.39 -5.44 -2.06
C GLY A 56 13.52 -6.52 -0.97
N SER A 57 14.38 -6.27 0.02
CA SER A 57 14.67 -7.23 1.10
C SER A 57 13.83 -7.04 2.36
N SER A 58 13.19 -5.88 2.53
CA SER A 58 12.45 -5.57 3.75
C SER A 58 11.07 -6.21 3.79
N LYS A 59 10.50 -6.29 5.00
CA LYS A 59 9.10 -6.69 5.23
C LYS A 59 8.12 -5.53 5.13
N GLY A 60 8.54 -4.40 4.58
CA GLY A 60 7.65 -3.28 4.34
C GLY A 60 7.76 -2.75 2.93
N ILE A 61 6.80 -1.92 2.57
CA ILE A 61 6.63 -1.43 1.21
C ILE A 61 6.64 0.09 1.22
N VAL A 62 7.38 0.67 0.28
CA VAL A 62 7.36 2.11 0.02
C VAL A 62 6.65 2.36 -1.30
N CYS A 63 5.57 3.13 -1.25
CA CYS A 63 4.81 3.54 -2.43
C CYS A 63 5.32 4.91 -2.90
N VAL A 64 5.65 5.04 -4.18
CA VAL A 64 6.12 6.30 -4.79
C VAL A 64 5.32 6.58 -6.06
N LEU A 65 4.36 7.48 -5.96
CA LEU A 65 3.40 7.77 -7.03
C LEU A 65 3.96 8.59 -8.20
N SER A 66 5.07 9.29 -7.99
CA SER A 66 5.79 10.02 -9.05
C SER A 66 6.99 9.25 -9.60
N GLY A 67 7.25 8.05 -9.09
CA GLY A 67 8.49 7.30 -9.35
C GLY A 67 8.68 6.80 -10.79
N LEU A 68 7.69 6.98 -11.67
CA LEU A 68 7.78 6.71 -13.11
C LEU A 68 7.57 7.96 -14.00
N ILE A 69 7.39 9.14 -13.40
CA ILE A 69 7.20 10.39 -14.14
C ILE A 69 8.57 10.89 -14.59
N ARG A 70 8.79 10.99 -15.90
CA ARG A 70 10.06 11.50 -16.46
C ARG A 70 10.33 12.92 -15.98
N GLY A 71 11.54 13.15 -15.48
CA GLY A 71 11.96 14.44 -14.95
C GLY A 71 11.55 14.69 -13.49
N ASP A 72 10.83 13.75 -12.86
CA ASP A 72 10.63 13.78 -11.41
C ASP A 72 11.94 13.40 -10.70
N PRO A 73 12.39 14.15 -9.68
CA PRO A 73 13.65 13.86 -9.00
C PRO A 73 13.69 12.47 -8.35
N LEU A 74 12.54 11.94 -7.91
CA LEU A 74 12.49 10.58 -7.37
C LEU A 74 12.62 9.51 -8.45
N GLU A 75 12.15 9.76 -9.68
CA GLU A 75 12.23 8.78 -10.78
C GLU A 75 13.68 8.39 -11.06
N LYS A 76 14.56 9.39 -11.22
CA LYS A 76 15.99 9.16 -11.49
C LYS A 76 16.64 8.27 -10.43
N ILE A 77 16.43 8.61 -9.15
CA ILE A 77 17.04 7.90 -8.02
C ILE A 77 16.50 6.46 -7.93
N LEU A 78 15.20 6.28 -8.12
CA LEU A 78 14.55 4.97 -8.03
C LEU A 78 14.82 4.08 -9.25
N THR A 79 15.13 4.65 -10.41
CA THR A 79 15.53 3.90 -11.60
C THR A 79 17.00 3.47 -11.53
N GLU A 80 17.92 4.36 -11.14
CA GLU A 80 19.37 4.09 -11.12
C GLU A 80 19.83 3.30 -9.88
N LYS A 81 19.23 3.57 -8.72
CA LYS A 81 19.66 3.04 -7.41
C LYS A 81 18.57 2.27 -6.67
N GLY A 82 17.33 2.31 -7.17
CA GLY A 82 16.20 1.54 -6.66
C GLY A 82 16.17 0.09 -7.13
N ARG A 83 17.32 -0.53 -7.44
CA ARG A 83 17.45 -1.95 -7.78
C ARG A 83 18.54 -2.58 -6.91
N GLY A 84 18.18 -3.48 -5.99
CA GLY A 84 19.15 -4.15 -5.13
C GLY A 84 18.55 -4.81 -3.88
N LYS A 85 19.38 -5.56 -3.15
CA LYS A 85 18.99 -6.22 -1.89
C LYS A 85 18.97 -5.28 -0.68
N ASP A 86 19.44 -4.04 -0.81
CA ASP A 86 19.60 -3.12 0.34
C ASP A 86 18.51 -2.06 0.45
N ILE A 87 17.51 -2.14 -0.41
CA ILE A 87 16.38 -1.20 -0.47
C ILE A 87 15.07 -1.92 -0.10
N PRO A 88 14.05 -1.17 0.35
CA PRO A 88 12.76 -1.75 0.65
C PRO A 88 12.05 -2.16 -0.64
N THR A 89 11.02 -2.98 -0.53
CA THR A 89 10.12 -3.21 -1.68
C THR A 89 9.48 -1.89 -2.08
N LEU A 90 9.46 -1.61 -3.38
CA LEU A 90 8.90 -0.38 -3.95
C LEU A 90 7.67 -0.70 -4.81
N ILE A 91 6.64 0.13 -4.67
CA ILE A 91 5.56 0.24 -5.65
C ILE A 91 5.67 1.63 -6.28
N LYS A 92 6.08 1.71 -7.53
CA LYS A 92 6.23 2.96 -8.28
C LYS A 92 5.03 3.14 -9.21
N ALA A 93 4.57 4.38 -9.36
CA ALA A 93 3.57 4.74 -10.36
C ALA A 93 3.97 6.04 -11.08
N GLY A 94 3.26 6.36 -12.15
CA GLY A 94 3.39 7.61 -12.91
C GLY A 94 2.20 8.56 -12.73
N ASP A 95 1.63 8.64 -11.54
CA ASP A 95 0.34 9.32 -11.30
C ASP A 95 0.38 10.20 -10.04
N ARG A 96 0.79 11.46 -10.22
CA ARG A 96 0.86 12.46 -9.15
C ARG A 96 -0.53 12.88 -8.62
N SER A 97 -1.58 12.65 -9.43
CA SER A 97 -2.96 13.04 -9.11
C SER A 97 -3.68 12.03 -8.20
N GLU A 98 -3.07 10.86 -8.00
CA GLU A 98 -3.64 9.77 -7.21
C GLU A 98 -5.02 9.33 -7.75
N SER A 99 -5.11 9.08 -9.06
CA SER A 99 -6.36 8.63 -9.67
C SER A 99 -6.87 7.37 -8.98
N GLN A 100 -8.20 7.22 -8.94
CA GLN A 100 -8.84 6.12 -8.24
C GLN A 100 -8.31 4.74 -8.69
N ALA A 101 -8.09 4.57 -10.00
CA ALA A 101 -7.56 3.32 -10.56
C ALA A 101 -6.15 3.00 -10.04
N THR A 102 -5.25 3.98 -10.03
CA THR A 102 -3.89 3.80 -9.50
C THR A 102 -3.92 3.46 -8.02
N VAL A 103 -4.70 4.20 -7.23
CA VAL A 103 -4.80 3.98 -5.78
C VAL A 103 -5.37 2.60 -5.46
N GLU A 104 -6.44 2.19 -6.14
CA GLU A 104 -7.03 0.86 -5.98
C GLU A 104 -6.03 -0.24 -6.36
N SER A 105 -5.28 -0.05 -7.44
CA SER A 105 -4.26 -1.00 -7.86
C SER A 105 -3.15 -1.16 -6.81
N ILE A 106 -2.62 -0.06 -6.29
CA ILE A 106 -1.59 -0.08 -5.22
C ILE A 106 -2.12 -0.82 -3.99
N VAL A 107 -3.35 -0.50 -3.54
CA VAL A 107 -3.97 -1.16 -2.39
C VAL A 107 -4.17 -2.66 -2.62
N ASN A 108 -4.57 -3.07 -3.84
CA ASN A 108 -4.69 -4.47 -4.20
C ASN A 108 -3.35 -5.21 -4.13
N ILE A 109 -2.27 -4.59 -4.62
CA ILE A 109 -0.91 -5.15 -4.53
C ILE A 109 -0.49 -5.29 -3.07
N LEU A 110 -0.73 -4.26 -2.24
CA LEU A 110 -0.43 -4.30 -0.81
C LEU A 110 -1.16 -5.45 -0.10
N HIS A 111 -2.45 -5.66 -0.40
CA HIS A 111 -3.20 -6.81 0.14
C HIS A 111 -2.67 -8.15 -0.34
N ALA A 112 -2.28 -8.25 -1.62
CA ALA A 112 -1.69 -9.46 -2.16
C ALA A 112 -0.36 -9.79 -1.48
N GLU A 113 0.47 -8.77 -1.21
CA GLU A 113 1.73 -8.94 -0.50
C GLU A 113 1.55 -9.26 0.99
N ASP A 114 0.63 -8.60 1.70
CA ASP A 114 0.35 -8.88 3.12
C ASP A 114 -0.13 -10.32 3.36
N LYS A 115 -0.85 -10.89 2.38
CA LYS A 115 -1.26 -12.31 2.41
C LYS A 115 -0.09 -13.28 2.22
N LYS A 116 0.93 -12.90 1.43
CA LYS A 116 2.12 -13.74 1.20
C LYS A 116 3.11 -13.63 2.35
N ARG A 117 3.31 -12.41 2.85
CA ARG A 117 4.23 -12.06 3.93
C ARG A 117 3.58 -10.96 4.77
N SER A 118 3.43 -11.19 6.07
CA SER A 118 2.87 -10.17 6.96
C SER A 118 3.71 -8.90 6.90
N LEU A 119 3.13 -7.82 6.35
CA LEU A 119 3.82 -6.55 6.22
C LEU A 119 4.04 -5.92 7.60
N GLU A 120 5.19 -5.30 7.77
CA GLU A 120 5.54 -4.58 9.00
C GLU A 120 5.34 -3.07 8.88
N TYR A 121 5.50 -2.51 7.67
CA TYR A 121 5.20 -1.10 7.40
C TYR A 121 4.76 -0.86 5.94
N ILE A 122 4.01 0.23 5.74
CA ILE A 122 3.69 0.80 4.43
C ILE A 122 3.95 2.31 4.52
N ILE A 123 4.85 2.82 3.70
CA ILE A 123 5.17 4.25 3.64
C ILE A 123 4.78 4.81 2.28
N ASN A 124 3.92 5.83 2.25
CA ASN A 124 3.72 6.64 1.06
C ASN A 124 4.78 7.74 1.03
N LEU A 125 5.70 7.68 0.08
CA LEU A 125 6.80 8.63 -0.06
C LEU A 125 6.52 9.58 -1.21
N ARG A 126 6.55 10.88 -0.91
CA ARG A 126 6.25 11.96 -1.84
C ARG A 126 7.29 13.07 -1.71
N TRP A 127 7.23 14.04 -2.61
CA TRP A 127 7.93 15.29 -2.47
C TRP A 127 7.05 16.46 -2.90
N ALA A 128 7.33 17.62 -2.33
CA ALA A 128 6.67 18.87 -2.67
C ALA A 128 7.65 20.04 -2.48
N GLU A 129 7.36 21.15 -3.15
CA GLU A 129 8.00 22.43 -2.83
C GLU A 129 7.34 22.97 -1.55
N PHE A 130 8.15 23.30 -0.56
CA PHE A 130 7.66 23.88 0.68
C PHE A 130 7.77 25.41 0.65
N PRO A 131 7.02 26.12 1.51
CA PRO A 131 7.21 27.56 1.70
C PRO A 131 8.66 27.87 2.07
N SER A 132 9.16 29.05 1.68
CA SER A 132 10.57 29.45 1.85
C SER A 132 11.13 29.25 3.26
N LEU A 133 10.32 29.45 4.30
CA LEU A 133 10.69 29.21 5.70
C LEU A 133 11.12 27.76 6.01
N LEU A 134 10.66 26.80 5.20
CA LEU A 134 10.94 25.37 5.33
C LEU A 134 11.90 24.86 4.23
N GLU A 135 11.95 25.54 3.09
CA GLU A 135 12.68 25.11 1.89
C GLU A 135 14.20 25.18 2.05
N ASP A 136 14.70 26.06 2.92
CA ASP A 136 16.14 26.21 3.19
C ASP A 136 16.72 25.06 4.06
N GLY A 137 15.87 24.11 4.51
CA GLY A 137 16.27 23.02 5.38
C GLY A 137 16.10 21.63 4.76
N MET A 138 16.85 20.65 5.27
CA MET A 138 16.64 19.22 5.01
C MET A 138 15.38 18.73 5.75
N VAL A 139 14.21 19.15 5.28
CA VAL A 139 12.92 18.93 5.96
C VAL A 139 12.21 17.71 5.38
N VAL A 140 11.60 16.93 6.27
CA VAL A 140 10.63 15.88 5.93
C VAL A 140 9.37 16.12 6.74
N ILE A 141 8.22 16.15 6.07
CA ILE A 141 6.92 16.25 6.72
C ILE A 141 6.31 14.84 6.84
N ARG A 142 5.95 14.45 8.06
CA ARG A 142 5.19 13.24 8.34
C ARG A 142 3.70 13.60 8.47
N GLY A 143 2.89 13.14 7.52
CA GLY A 143 1.45 13.30 7.57
C GLY A 143 0.84 12.66 8.82
N THR A 144 -0.13 13.32 9.45
CA THR A 144 -0.79 12.87 10.69
C THR A 144 -2.25 12.51 10.51
N ARG A 145 -2.84 12.85 9.36
CA ARG A 145 -4.28 12.66 9.09
C ARG A 145 -4.67 11.20 8.96
N TYR A 146 -3.87 10.43 8.23
CA TYR A 146 -4.10 9.01 7.95
C TYR A 146 -2.84 8.23 8.30
N VAL A 147 -2.70 7.87 9.58
CA VAL A 147 -1.57 7.09 10.08
C VAL A 147 -2.06 5.80 10.73
N GLY A 148 -1.21 4.79 10.71
CA GLY A 148 -1.45 3.51 11.38
C GLY A 148 -0.21 3.05 12.15
N GLY A 149 -0.42 2.21 13.15
CA GLY A 149 0.64 1.65 13.99
C GLY A 149 0.81 2.37 15.33
N SER A 150 1.64 1.79 16.20
CA SER A 150 1.81 2.32 17.55
C SER A 150 2.59 3.64 17.57
N PRO A 151 2.30 4.54 18.54
CA PRO A 151 3.07 5.78 18.71
C PRO A 151 4.58 5.54 18.80
N LEU A 152 5.00 4.43 19.43
CA LEU A 152 6.40 4.06 19.56
C LEU A 152 7.07 3.79 18.20
N ARG A 153 6.39 3.15 17.24
CA ARG A 153 6.93 2.94 15.89
C ARG A 153 7.04 4.25 15.12
N LEU A 154 6.06 5.14 15.26
CA LEU A 154 6.10 6.47 14.65
C LEU A 154 7.26 7.30 15.21
N THR A 155 7.45 7.31 16.54
CA THR A 155 8.58 7.98 17.18
C THR A 155 9.92 7.37 16.76
N LYS A 156 10.01 6.03 16.61
CA LYS A 156 11.21 5.36 16.09
C LYS A 156 11.53 5.82 14.66
N LEU A 157 10.51 5.92 13.80
CA LEU A 157 10.67 6.42 12.43
C LEU A 157 11.18 7.87 12.42
N GLU A 158 10.56 8.75 13.21
CA GLU A 158 10.97 10.16 13.38
C GLU A 158 12.41 10.28 13.87
N ALA A 159 12.79 9.49 14.88
CA ALA A 159 14.15 9.49 15.42
C ALA A 159 15.18 8.99 14.40
N ASN A 160 14.85 7.96 13.61
CA ASN A 160 15.72 7.44 12.57
C ASN A 160 15.93 8.46 11.43
N LEU A 161 14.88 9.17 11.02
CA LEU A 161 15.00 10.28 10.07
C LEU A 161 15.86 11.40 10.64
N GLY A 162 15.67 11.75 11.93
CA GLY A 162 16.51 12.74 12.63
C GLY A 162 18.00 12.39 12.65
N LYS A 163 18.35 11.11 12.81
CA LYS A 163 19.75 10.62 12.74
C LYS A 163 20.39 10.83 11.36
N LEU A 164 19.60 10.99 10.31
CA LEU A 164 20.09 11.32 8.96
C LEU A 164 20.33 12.83 8.78
N GLY A 165 20.13 13.64 9.82
CA GLY A 165 20.22 15.10 9.74
C GLY A 165 18.93 15.77 9.22
N LEU A 166 17.82 15.02 9.14
CA LEU A 166 16.55 15.53 8.64
C LEU A 166 15.74 16.17 9.77
N ARG A 167 15.20 17.35 9.52
CA ARG A 167 14.23 17.97 10.40
C ARG A 167 12.85 17.41 10.10
N VAL A 168 12.31 16.61 11.02
CA VAL A 168 10.98 16.01 10.86
C VAL A 168 9.91 16.94 11.41
N LEU A 169 8.96 17.33 10.56
CA LEU A 169 7.78 18.10 10.93
C LEU A 169 6.52 17.24 10.82
N LYS A 170 5.44 17.68 11.45
CA LYS A 170 4.14 17.00 11.44
C LYS A 170 3.12 17.91 10.77
N ASP A 171 2.32 17.35 9.89
CA ASP A 171 1.26 18.07 9.19
C ASP A 171 -0.02 17.23 9.12
N SER A 172 -1.18 17.88 9.20
CA SER A 172 -2.49 17.24 9.25
C SER A 172 -3.31 17.38 7.96
N GLY A 173 -2.74 17.81 6.83
CA GLY A 173 -3.53 17.90 5.60
C GLY A 173 -2.94 18.68 4.43
N GLU A 174 -1.97 19.56 4.65
CA GLU A 174 -1.42 20.43 3.60
C GLU A 174 -0.36 19.69 2.77
N PHE A 175 0.57 19.02 3.44
CA PHE A 175 1.67 18.26 2.86
C PHE A 175 1.59 16.76 3.19
N GLY A 176 0.53 16.32 3.87
CA GLY A 176 0.27 14.91 4.13
C GLY A 176 -1.22 14.58 4.17
N GLY A 177 -1.56 13.31 3.93
CA GLY A 177 -2.94 12.83 3.96
C GLY A 177 -3.61 12.77 2.59
N GLY A 178 -2.86 12.40 1.55
CA GLY A 178 -3.41 12.20 0.20
C GLY A 178 -4.42 11.03 0.11
N PRO A 179 -5.21 10.96 -0.98
CA PRO A 179 -6.08 9.83 -1.33
C PRO A 179 -5.47 8.43 -1.12
N LEU A 180 -4.20 8.22 -1.50
CA LEU A 180 -3.52 6.94 -1.33
C LEU A 180 -3.37 6.59 0.15
N SER A 181 -2.86 7.51 0.97
CA SER A 181 -2.67 7.31 2.41
C SER A 181 -3.99 7.04 3.12
N TYR A 182 -5.06 7.75 2.75
CA TYR A 182 -6.41 7.48 3.23
C TYR A 182 -6.85 6.04 2.90
N ARG A 183 -6.72 5.63 1.64
CA ARG A 183 -7.16 4.31 1.19
C ARG A 183 -6.35 3.19 1.84
N ILE A 184 -5.04 3.35 2.00
CA ILE A 184 -4.19 2.39 2.72
C ILE A 184 -4.62 2.30 4.19
N ALA A 185 -4.72 3.43 4.89
CA ALA A 185 -5.11 3.43 6.31
C ALA A 185 -6.48 2.79 6.52
N LYS A 186 -7.45 3.09 5.65
CA LYS A 186 -8.78 2.49 5.67
C LYS A 186 -8.75 0.98 5.43
N SER A 187 -8.00 0.52 4.43
CA SER A 187 -7.90 -0.90 4.07
C SER A 187 -7.21 -1.76 5.12
N PHE A 188 -6.32 -1.17 5.92
CA PHE A 188 -5.53 -1.88 6.92
C PHE A 188 -5.88 -1.49 8.37
N ILE A 189 -7.05 -0.90 8.60
CA ILE A 189 -7.48 -0.37 9.92
C ILE A 189 -7.42 -1.41 11.05
N ASN A 190 -7.64 -2.70 10.74
CA ASN A 190 -7.64 -3.80 11.71
C ASN A 190 -6.23 -4.36 11.99
N ARG A 191 -5.17 -3.83 11.37
CA ARG A 191 -3.79 -4.32 11.51
C ARG A 191 -3.01 -3.42 12.48
N HIS A 192 -3.26 -3.56 13.77
CA HIS A 192 -2.69 -2.68 14.81
C HIS A 192 -1.16 -2.62 14.86
N ASN A 193 -0.47 -3.68 14.43
CA ASN A 193 0.99 -3.74 14.42
C ASN A 193 1.62 -3.17 13.14
N LEU A 194 0.84 -2.90 12.10
CA LEU A 194 1.34 -2.37 10.83
C LEU A 194 1.57 -0.86 10.94
N LEU A 195 2.79 -0.41 10.67
CA LEU A 195 3.08 1.03 10.57
C LEU A 195 2.59 1.55 9.21
N ILE A 196 1.74 2.57 9.20
CA ILE A 196 1.29 3.25 7.99
C ILE A 196 1.59 4.73 8.17
N ALA A 197 2.38 5.32 7.27
CA ALA A 197 2.69 6.74 7.31
C ALA A 197 2.90 7.33 5.91
N GLU A 198 2.66 8.64 5.80
CA GLU A 198 3.05 9.44 4.64
C GLU A 198 4.26 10.29 5.01
N LEU A 199 5.26 10.29 4.15
CA LEU A 199 6.45 11.13 4.24
C LEU A 199 6.54 11.99 2.99
N THR A 200 6.54 13.30 3.17
CA THR A 200 6.73 14.28 2.11
C THR A 200 8.09 14.94 2.28
N LEU A 201 8.96 14.76 1.31
CA LEU A 201 10.32 15.27 1.28
C LEU A 201 10.33 16.69 0.70
N SER A 202 11.14 17.57 1.28
CA SER A 202 11.45 18.88 0.68
C SER A 202 12.29 18.71 -0.59
N ARG A 203 12.34 19.77 -1.41
CA ARG A 203 13.19 19.83 -2.60
C ARG A 203 14.67 19.59 -2.29
N GLN A 204 15.19 20.18 -1.22
CA GLN A 204 16.59 19.98 -0.80
C GLN A 204 16.92 18.52 -0.50
N VAL A 205 15.97 17.77 0.06
CA VAL A 205 16.15 16.34 0.34
C VAL A 205 16.18 15.53 -0.95
N ILE A 206 15.26 15.80 -1.88
CA ILE A 206 15.15 15.05 -3.15
C ILE A 206 16.18 15.43 -4.20
N GLU A 207 16.77 16.63 -4.14
CA GLU A 207 17.93 17.01 -4.95
C GLU A 207 19.23 16.33 -4.46
N SER A 208 19.22 15.74 -3.26
CA SER A 208 20.35 15.00 -2.71
C SER A 208 20.15 13.48 -2.82
N ASP A 209 20.61 12.88 -3.92
CA ASP A 209 20.55 11.43 -4.17
C ASP A 209 21.03 10.61 -2.95
N ASN A 210 22.13 11.04 -2.33
CA ASN A 210 22.70 10.39 -1.15
C ASN A 210 21.76 10.36 0.05
N VAL A 211 20.99 11.43 0.28
CA VAL A 211 20.04 11.51 1.39
C VAL A 211 18.85 10.61 1.11
N VAL A 212 18.29 10.64 -0.11
CA VAL A 212 17.18 9.76 -0.49
C VAL A 212 17.57 8.28 -0.36
N ILE A 213 18.77 7.90 -0.82
CA ILE A 213 19.29 6.53 -0.66
C ILE A 213 19.42 6.17 0.82
N LYS A 214 19.94 7.07 1.67
CA LYS A 214 20.01 6.84 3.12
C LYS A 214 18.62 6.64 3.74
N ILE A 215 17.62 7.39 3.29
CA ILE A 215 16.22 7.20 3.73
C ILE A 215 15.73 5.81 3.32
N LEU A 216 15.92 5.41 2.06
CA LEU A 216 15.51 4.08 1.58
C LEU A 216 16.21 2.96 2.34
N ASN A 217 17.53 3.04 2.52
CA ASN A 217 18.29 2.03 3.27
C ASN A 217 17.85 1.96 4.74
N MET A 218 17.55 3.10 5.36
CA MET A 218 17.00 3.14 6.72
C MET A 218 15.64 2.43 6.79
N LEU A 219 14.76 2.67 5.82
CA LEU A 219 13.47 2.00 5.73
C LEU A 219 13.63 0.49 5.47
N ALA A 220 14.62 0.08 4.67
CA ALA A 220 14.87 -1.33 4.40
C ALA A 220 15.20 -2.12 5.69
N ALA A 221 15.84 -1.45 6.66
CA ALA A 221 16.27 -2.02 7.93
C ALA A 221 15.32 -1.73 9.13
N PHE A 222 14.14 -1.16 8.87
CA PHE A 222 13.24 -0.61 9.91
C PHE A 222 12.51 -1.66 10.75
#